data_AF-A0A523TA89-F1
#
_entry.id   AF-A0A523TA89-F1
#
_cell.length_a   1.000
_cell.length_b   1.000
_cell.length_c   1.000
_cell.angle_alpha   90.00
_cell.angle_beta   90.00
_cell.angle_gamma   90.00
#
_symmetry.space_group_name_H-M   'P 1'
#
loop_
_entity.id
_entity.type
_entity.pdbx_description
1 polymer ?
#
loop_
_entity_poly.entity_id
_entity_poly.type
_entity_poly.pdbx_seq_one_letter_code
_entity_poly.pdbx_strand_id
1 'polypeptide(L)'
;WQDVILRDISEMREQVKEQDIQIGIIAVPAAVAQGVADMLVFNGIRAILNFAPTRIVVPEGVRLRTADLSRELECLSYFLTSETPVRTEAPEKRQGCQRSGGQDK
;
A
#
# COMPACT_ATOMS: atom_id res chain seq x y z
N TRP A 1 10.86 -7.07 -19.40
CA TRP A 1 9.80 -8.08 -19.65
C TRP A 1 10.29 -9.29 -20.45
N GLN A 2 11.52 -9.33 -20.95
CA GLN A 2 12.01 -10.43 -21.81
C GLN A 2 12.28 -11.76 -21.07
N ASP A 3 12.09 -11.83 -19.74
CA ASP A 3 12.42 -13.02 -18.94
C ASP A 3 11.21 -13.62 -18.17
N VAL A 4 9.98 -13.27 -18.53
CA VAL A 4 8.76 -13.84 -17.90
C VAL A 4 8.03 -14.72 -18.90
N ILE A 5 7.95 -16.01 -18.59
CA ILE A 5 7.25 -17.02 -19.42
C ILE A 5 5.80 -17.11 -18.94
N LEU A 6 4.85 -16.95 -19.87
CA LEU A 6 3.45 -17.25 -19.61
C LEU A 6 3.26 -18.77 -19.56
N ARG A 7 2.62 -19.26 -18.49
CA ARG A 7 2.38 -20.69 -18.26
C ARG A 7 0.91 -20.94 -18.03
N ASP A 8 0.47 -22.16 -18.30
CA ASP A 8 -0.88 -22.58 -17.97
C ASP A 8 -1.03 -22.72 -16.44
N ILE A 9 -2.23 -22.43 -15.93
CA ILE A 9 -2.49 -22.51 -14.49
C ILE A 9 -2.35 -23.94 -13.94
N SER A 10 -2.51 -24.95 -14.79
CA SER A 10 -2.29 -26.36 -14.45
C SER A 10 -0.83 -26.67 -14.05
N GLU A 11 0.14 -25.90 -14.55
CA GLU A 11 1.56 -26.03 -14.20
C GLU A 11 1.90 -25.43 -12.83
N MET A 12 0.98 -24.69 -12.19
CA MET A 12 1.24 -23.92 -10.96
C MET A 12 1.92 -24.75 -9.87
N ARG A 13 1.46 -25.98 -9.64
CA ARG A 13 1.99 -26.84 -8.57
C ARG A 13 3.47 -27.14 -8.75
N GLU A 14 3.87 -27.47 -9.98
CA GLU A 14 5.25 -27.78 -10.32
C GLU A 14 6.10 -26.52 -10.16
N GLN A 15 5.66 -25.42 -10.76
CA GLN A 15 6.40 -24.16 -10.76
C GLN A 15 6.58 -23.56 -9.35
N VAL A 16 5.55 -23.63 -8.51
CA VAL A 16 5.63 -23.15 -7.12
C VAL A 16 6.69 -23.92 -6.33
N LYS A 17 6.82 -25.23 -6.56
CA LYS A 17 7.82 -26.06 -5.88
C LYS A 17 9.22 -25.88 -6.43
N GLU A 18 9.38 -25.94 -7.76
CA GLU A 18 10.68 -25.87 -8.41
C GLU A 18 11.39 -24.53 -8.18
N GLN A 19 10.60 -23.45 -8.15
CA GLN A 19 11.13 -22.10 -8.00
C GLN A 19 11.00 -21.55 -6.58
N ASP A 20 10.53 -22.37 -5.63
CA ASP A 20 10.26 -21.97 -4.24
C ASP A 20 9.44 -20.67 -4.15
N ILE A 21 8.32 -20.61 -4.87
CA ILE A 21 7.50 -19.40 -4.95
C ILE A 21 6.79 -19.18 -3.62
N GLN A 22 6.95 -17.99 -3.04
CA GLN A 22 6.42 -17.65 -1.72
C GLN A 22 5.26 -16.65 -1.75
N ILE A 23 5.17 -15.86 -2.83
CA ILE A 23 4.24 -14.74 -2.98
C ILE A 23 3.45 -14.89 -4.28
N GLY A 24 2.12 -14.83 -4.19
CA GLY A 24 1.21 -14.79 -5.34
C GLY A 24 0.56 -13.43 -5.51
N ILE A 25 0.32 -13.02 -6.76
CA ILE A 25 -0.44 -11.80 -7.09
C ILE A 25 -1.71 -12.23 -7.82
N ILE A 26 -2.87 -11.76 -7.33
CA ILE A 26 -4.18 -12.03 -7.93
C ILE A 26 -4.64 -10.78 -8.65
N ALA A 27 -4.70 -10.85 -9.99
CA ALA A 27 -5.14 -9.78 -10.87
C ALA A 27 -6.22 -10.28 -11.87
N VAL A 28 -7.11 -11.14 -11.37
CA VAL A 28 -8.20 -11.77 -12.15
C VAL A 28 -9.54 -11.12 -11.83
N PRO A 29 -10.59 -11.34 -12.65
CA PRO A 29 -11.94 -10.88 -12.32
C PRO A 29 -12.45 -11.41 -10.98
N ALA A 30 -13.32 -10.64 -10.32
CA ALA A 30 -13.85 -10.96 -9.00
C ALA A 30 -14.47 -12.37 -8.90
N ALA A 31 -15.16 -12.82 -9.96
CA ALA A 31 -15.86 -14.10 -10.00
C ALA A 31 -14.96 -15.32 -9.77
N VAL A 32 -13.66 -15.21 -10.09
CA VAL A 32 -12.71 -16.33 -10.01
C VAL A 32 -11.62 -16.11 -8.96
N ALA A 33 -11.57 -14.93 -8.34
CA ALA A 33 -10.46 -14.52 -7.47
C ALA A 33 -10.31 -15.41 -6.22
N GLN A 34 -11.41 -15.82 -5.59
CA GLN A 34 -11.36 -16.73 -4.43
C GLN A 34 -10.79 -18.10 -4.82
N GLY A 35 -11.26 -18.69 -5.92
CA GLY A 35 -10.75 -19.98 -6.39
C GLY A 35 -9.26 -19.93 -6.72
N VAL A 36 -8.76 -18.82 -7.27
CA VAL A 36 -7.31 -18.61 -7.48
C VAL A 36 -6.57 -18.50 -6.16
N ALA A 37 -7.10 -17.78 -5.17
CA ALA A 37 -6.50 -17.71 -3.84
C ALA A 37 -6.40 -19.10 -3.19
N ASP A 38 -7.47 -19.89 -3.25
CA ASP A 38 -7.50 -21.25 -2.71
C ASP A 38 -6.43 -22.13 -3.37
N MET A 39 -6.27 -22.03 -4.70
CA MET A 39 -5.21 -22.75 -5.43
C MET A 39 -3.80 -22.31 -5.00
N LEU A 40 -3.56 -21.01 -4.83
CA LEU A 40 -2.27 -20.50 -4.37
C LEU A 40 -1.95 -21.04 -2.97
N VAL A 41 -2.91 -20.95 -2.04
CA VAL A 41 -2.74 -21.48 -0.67
C VAL A 41 -2.50 -22.98 -0.68
N PHE A 42 -3.28 -23.75 -1.45
CA PHE A 42 -3.13 -25.19 -1.56
C PHE A 42 -1.74 -25.61 -2.07
N ASN A 43 -1.11 -24.81 -2.92
CA ASN A 43 0.24 -25.06 -3.43
C ASN A 43 1.36 -24.52 -2.53
N GLY A 44 1.04 -23.94 -1.37
CA GLY A 44 2.03 -23.54 -0.36
C GLY A 44 2.43 -22.07 -0.41
N ILE A 45 1.74 -21.22 -1.18
CA ILE A 45 1.96 -19.77 -1.15
C ILE A 45 1.61 -19.21 0.22
N ARG A 46 2.52 -18.44 0.81
CA ARG A 46 2.38 -17.89 2.17
C ARG A 46 1.92 -16.43 2.19
N ALA A 47 2.06 -15.71 1.09
CA ALA A 47 1.59 -14.33 0.97
C ALA A 47 0.88 -14.09 -0.36
N ILE A 48 -0.23 -13.36 -0.32
CA ILE A 48 -1.06 -13.03 -1.48
C ILE A 48 -1.28 -11.52 -1.52
N LEU A 49 -0.97 -10.92 -2.67
CA LEU A 49 -1.36 -9.55 -3.01
C LEU A 49 -2.57 -9.61 -3.94
N ASN A 50 -3.70 -9.09 -3.48
CA ASN A 50 -4.96 -9.11 -4.21
C ASN A 50 -5.26 -7.73 -4.82
N PHE A 51 -5.40 -7.69 -6.15
CA PHE A 51 -5.91 -6.55 -6.90
C PHE A 51 -7.34 -6.79 -7.41
N ALA A 52 -7.90 -8.00 -7.24
CA ALA A 52 -9.27 -8.26 -7.65
C ALA A 52 -10.25 -7.44 -6.79
N PRO A 53 -11.33 -6.90 -7.37
CA PRO A 53 -12.29 -6.04 -6.67
C PRO A 53 -13.29 -6.87 -5.86
N THR A 54 -12.78 -7.75 -5.00
CA THR A 54 -13.56 -8.60 -4.12
C THR A 54 -12.78 -8.93 -2.86
N ARG A 55 -13.50 -9.24 -1.79
CA ARG A 55 -12.90 -9.73 -0.55
C ARG A 55 -12.52 -11.19 -0.74
N ILE A 56 -11.26 -11.50 -0.46
CA ILE A 56 -10.73 -12.86 -0.44
C ILE A 56 -10.59 -13.31 1.01
N VAL A 57 -10.91 -14.57 1.27
CA VAL A 57 -10.68 -15.23 2.56
C VAL A 57 -9.53 -16.22 2.40
N VAL A 58 -8.60 -16.22 3.35
CA VAL A 58 -7.48 -17.18 3.39
C VAL A 58 -7.36 -17.79 4.79
N PRO A 59 -6.80 -19.01 4.94
CA PRO A 59 -6.56 -19.62 6.24
C PRO A 59 -5.60 -18.82 7.12
N GLU A 60 -5.62 -19.11 8.43
CA GLU A 60 -4.63 -18.59 9.36
C GLU A 60 -3.20 -18.96 8.91
N GLY A 61 -2.26 -18.02 9.07
CA GLY A 61 -0.87 -18.19 8.64
C GLY A 61 -0.57 -17.74 7.21
N VAL A 62 -1.59 -17.49 6.37
CA VAL A 62 -1.41 -16.87 5.05
C VAL A 62 -1.61 -15.36 5.15
N ARG A 63 -0.63 -14.59 4.68
CA ARG A 63 -0.72 -13.12 4.65
C ARG A 63 -1.47 -12.66 3.41
N LEU A 64 -2.59 -11.96 3.59
CA LEU A 64 -3.34 -11.35 2.48
C LEU A 64 -3.25 -9.82 2.57
N ARG A 65 -2.85 -9.17 1.48
CA ARG A 65 -2.96 -7.71 1.32
C ARG A 65 -3.84 -7.42 0.11
N THR A 66 -4.87 -6.61 0.29
CA THR A 66 -5.67 -6.11 -0.83
C THR A 66 -5.21 -4.71 -1.18
N ALA A 67 -5.00 -4.44 -2.47
CA ALA A 67 -4.62 -3.15 -3.00
C ALA A 67 -5.81 -2.52 -3.73
N ASP A 68 -6.20 -1.32 -3.28
CA ASP A 68 -7.21 -0.50 -3.95
C ASP A 68 -6.54 0.78 -4.45
N LEU A 69 -5.98 0.71 -5.65
CA LEU A 69 -5.28 1.84 -6.26
C LEU A 69 -6.20 3.06 -6.45
N SER A 70 -7.50 2.84 -6.66
CA SER A 70 -8.46 3.91 -6.87
C SER A 70 -8.59 4.78 -5.62
N ARG A 71 -8.70 4.16 -4.45
CA ARG A 71 -8.76 4.88 -3.17
C ARG A 71 -7.48 5.62 -2.86
N GLU A 72 -6.32 5.03 -3.15
CA GLU A 72 -5.04 5.69 -2.94
C GLU A 72 -4.91 6.95 -3.82
N LEU A 73 -5.32 6.85 -5.09
CA LEU A 73 -5.34 8.00 -6.01
C LEU A 73 -6.40 9.05 -5.61
N GLU A 74 -7.57 8.63 -5.14
CA GLU A 74 -8.60 9.54 -4.62
C GLU A 74 -8.08 10.34 -3.42
N CYS A 75 -7.42 9.68 -2.47
CA CYS A 75 -6.77 10.33 -1.34
C CYS A 75 -5.73 11.36 -1.82
N LEU A 76 -4.85 10.98 -2.74
CA LEU A 76 -3.84 11.88 -3.31
C LEU A 76 -4.47 13.08 -4.02
N SER A 77 -5.54 12.86 -4.79
CA SER A 77 -6.29 13.93 -5.46
C SER A 77 -6.90 14.90 -4.46
N TYR A 78 -7.48 14.40 -3.36
CA TYR A 78 -8.06 15.25 -2.32
C TYR A 78 -7.00 16.20 -1.75
N PHE A 79 -5.81 15.71 -1.40
CA PHE A 79 -4.73 16.53 -0.85
C PHE A 79 -4.30 17.68 -1.77
N LEU A 80 -4.34 17.49 -3.08
CA LEU A 80 -4.04 18.55 -4.06
C LEU A 80 -5.17 19.57 -4.18
N THR A 81 -6.41 19.18 -3.93
CA THR A 81 -7.58 20.08 -3.99
C THR A 81 -7.88 20.80 -2.68
N SER A 82 -7.40 20.27 -1.55
CA SER A 82 -7.66 20.80 -0.21
C SER A 82 -6.56 21.75 0.30
N GLU A 83 -5.89 22.50 -0.59
CA GLU A 83 -5.01 23.62 -0.19
C GLU A 83 -5.84 24.70 0.54
N THR A 84 -6.07 24.49 1.83
CA THR A 84 -6.23 25.62 2.74
C THR A 84 -4.84 26.22 2.87
N PRO A 85 -4.60 27.48 2.51
CA PRO A 85 -3.26 28.05 2.56
C PRO A 85 -2.80 28.00 4.01
N VAL A 86 -1.73 27.24 4.27
CA VAL A 86 -1.00 27.34 5.53
C VAL A 86 -0.47 28.76 5.59
N ARG A 87 -1.12 29.60 6.41
CA ARG A 87 -0.59 30.93 6.75
C ARG A 87 0.67 30.70 7.57
N THR A 88 1.82 30.73 6.93
CA THR A 88 3.10 30.85 7.62
C THR A 88 3.15 32.25 8.24
N GLU A 89 2.78 32.35 9.52
CA GLU A 89 3.05 33.55 10.29
C GLU A 89 4.57 33.67 10.48
N ALA A 90 5.16 34.69 9.84
CA ALA A 90 6.56 35.02 10.01
C ALA A 90 6.83 35.47 11.47
N PRO A 91 7.93 35.06 12.11
CA PRO A 91 8.23 35.51 13.46
C PRO A 91 8.52 37.02 13.45
N GLU A 92 7.68 37.75 14.18
CA GLU A 92 7.71 39.19 14.32
C GLU A 92 9.02 39.66 14.97
N LYS A 93 9.64 40.67 14.37
CA LYS A 93 10.91 41.27 14.81
C LYS A 93 10.78 41.83 16.22
N ARG A 94 11.45 41.22 17.20
CA ARG A 94 11.79 41.91 18.44
C ARG A 94 13.00 42.81 18.19
N GLN A 95 12.76 44.10 18.02
CA GLN A 95 13.78 45.13 18.16
C GLN A 95 13.29 46.26 19.06
N GLY A 96 13.99 46.41 20.18
CA GLY A 96 14.29 47.72 20.75
C GLY A 96 13.37 48.24 21.85
N CYS A 97 13.63 47.86 23.11
CA CYS A 97 13.54 48.83 24.20
C CYS A 97 14.89 48.86 24.92
N GLN A 98 15.70 49.86 24.56
CA GLN A 98 16.89 50.27 25.29
C GLN A 98 16.51 51.41 26.25
N ARG A 99 17.39 51.56 27.26
CA ARG A 99 17.51 52.64 28.25
C ARG A 99 16.60 52.40 29.47
N SER A 100 17.04 52.57 30.71
CA SER A 100 18.28 53.11 31.28
C SER A 100 18.19 52.85 32.79
N GLY A 101 19.34 52.81 33.47
CA GLY A 101 19.42 52.53 34.90
C GLY A 101 18.61 53.45 35.82
N GLY A 102 18.46 52.99 37.06
CA GLY A 102 17.89 53.75 38.17
C GLY A 102 17.88 52.89 39.43
N GLN A 103 18.72 53.28 40.37
CA GLN A 103 18.95 52.70 41.70
C GLN A 103 17.76 52.84 42.66
N ASP A 104 17.83 52.01 43.71
CA ASP A 104 17.51 52.29 45.11
C ASP A 104 16.06 52.35 45.62
N LYS A 105 15.87 51.50 46.64
CA LYS A 105 14.94 51.53 47.80
C LYS A 105 13.52 51.01 47.63
#